data_AF-A0AB37UT64-F1
#
_entry.id   AF-A0AB37UT64-F1
#
_cell.length_a   1.000
_cell.length_b   1.000
_cell.length_c   1.000
_cell.angle_alpha   90.00
_cell.angle_beta   90.00
_cell.angle_gamma   90.00
#
_symmetry.space_group_name_H-M   'P 1'
#
loop_
_entity.id
_entity.type
_entity.pdbx_description
1 polymer ?
#
loop_
_entity_poly.entity_id
_entity_poly.type
_entity_poly.pdbx_seq_one_letter_code
_entity_poly.pdbx_strand_id
1 'polypeptide(L)'
;MKYVLVIEGQETPLDETIAANDDVLRTTIAAYMPQLANAEIQRQTQGDTVRIQMLKRAGTKGSVAAVCQELCAAPPQLNPALSLAWQIEQLKLQKDLDITALIALQPQIEAAYTNGQKWEVAIASANLNLCRAPATPARITPKLI
;
A
#
# COMPACT_ATOMS: atom_id res chain seq x y z
N MET A 1 39.88 1.10 -4.03
CA MET A 1 39.16 1.89 -5.06
C MET A 1 38.53 3.10 -4.39
N LYS A 2 38.50 4.25 -5.07
CA LYS A 2 37.83 5.46 -4.56
C LYS A 2 36.42 5.56 -5.13
N TYR A 3 35.42 5.85 -4.30
CA TYR A 3 34.05 6.07 -4.76
C TYR A 3 33.68 7.54 -4.61
N VAL A 4 33.09 8.11 -5.66
CA VAL A 4 32.63 9.50 -5.67
C VAL A 4 31.17 9.51 -6.06
N LEU A 5 30.33 10.04 -5.17
CA LEU A 5 28.92 10.26 -5.40
C LEU A 5 28.71 11.63 -6.07
N VAL A 6 27.96 11.65 -7.16
CA VAL A 6 27.64 12.86 -7.93
C VAL A 6 26.13 13.10 -7.86
N ILE A 7 25.75 14.21 -7.23
CA ILE A 7 24.35 14.67 -7.12
C ILE A 7 24.31 16.11 -7.60
N GLU A 8 23.50 16.40 -8.63
CA GLU A 8 23.31 17.77 -9.15
C GLU A 8 24.63 18.51 -9.48
N GLY A 9 25.65 17.78 -9.91
CA GLY A 9 26.96 18.32 -10.25
C GLY A 9 27.93 18.48 -9.06
N GLN A 10 27.49 18.21 -7.84
CA GLN A 10 28.36 18.19 -6.66
C GLN A 10 28.95 16.80 -6.43
N GLU A 11 30.24 16.75 -6.12
CA GLU A 11 31.00 15.53 -5.87
C GLU A 11 31.23 15.35 -4.37
N THR A 12 30.88 14.18 -3.84
CA THR A 12 31.11 13.82 -2.43
C THR A 12 31.82 12.48 -2.36
N PRO A 13 32.91 12.34 -1.58
CA PRO A 13 33.55 11.06 -1.35
C PRO A 13 32.57 10.11 -0.64
N LEU A 14 32.50 8.86 -1.11
CA LEU A 14 31.57 7.86 -0.61
C LEU A 14 32.34 6.65 -0.05
N ASP A 15 31.85 6.12 1.06
CA ASP A 15 32.40 4.90 1.67
C ASP A 15 32.09 3.68 0.79
N GLU A 16 33.06 2.77 0.69
CA GLU A 16 32.95 1.53 -0.11
C GLU A 16 31.80 0.64 0.35
N THR A 17 31.49 0.60 1.65
CA THR A 17 30.39 -0.20 2.21
C THR A 17 29.02 0.28 1.72
N ILE A 18 28.85 1.59 1.55
CA ILE A 18 27.63 2.20 1.01
C ILE A 18 27.63 2.09 -0.51
N ALA A 19 28.79 2.26 -1.14
CA ALA A 19 28.96 2.21 -2.58
C ALA A 19 28.78 0.80 -3.18
N ALA A 20 28.87 -0.26 -2.39
CA ALA A 20 28.76 -1.64 -2.88
C ALA A 20 27.34 -2.05 -3.30
N ASN A 21 26.29 -1.44 -2.72
CA ASN A 21 24.90 -1.85 -2.93
C ASN A 21 24.00 -0.64 -3.24
N ASP A 22 23.37 -0.65 -4.41
CA ASP A 22 22.47 0.41 -4.87
C ASP A 22 21.26 0.64 -3.95
N ASP A 23 20.75 -0.41 -3.29
CA ASP A 23 19.64 -0.28 -2.34
C ASP A 23 20.11 0.38 -1.04
N VAL A 24 21.28 -0.01 -0.53
CA VAL A 24 21.89 0.60 0.66
C VAL A 24 22.23 2.07 0.38
N LEU A 25 22.82 2.36 -0.79
CA LEU A 25 23.09 3.71 -1.24
C LEU A 25 21.80 4.54 -1.30
N ARG A 26 20.75 4.01 -1.94
CA ARG A 26 19.47 4.72 -2.09
C ARG A 26 18.83 4.99 -0.73
N THR A 27 18.75 4.00 0.16
CA THR A 27 18.16 4.15 1.50
C THR A 27 18.96 5.13 2.35
N THR A 28 20.30 5.04 2.33
CA THR A 28 21.18 5.91 3.12
C THR A 28 21.09 7.36 2.65
N ILE A 29 21.16 7.60 1.34
CA ILE A 29 21.10 8.95 0.78
C ILE A 29 19.67 9.53 0.89
N ALA A 30 18.62 8.72 0.73
CA ALA A 30 17.23 9.16 0.87
C ALA A 30 16.90 9.65 2.28
N ALA A 31 17.59 9.17 3.32
CA ALA A 31 17.43 9.66 4.69
C ALA A 31 17.78 11.15 4.83
N TYR A 32 18.74 11.64 4.04
CA TYR A 32 19.18 13.04 4.04
C TYR A 32 18.59 13.84 2.87
N MET A 33 18.29 13.18 1.74
CA MET A 33 17.74 13.78 0.53
C MET A 33 16.55 12.96 0.00
N PRO A 34 15.35 13.13 0.58
CA PRO A 34 14.16 12.33 0.25
C PRO A 34 13.81 12.34 -1.24
N GLN A 35 14.13 13.44 -1.94
CA GLN A 35 13.93 13.60 -3.38
C GLN A 35 14.75 12.62 -4.25
N LEU A 36 15.76 11.95 -3.68
CA LEU A 36 16.57 10.93 -4.36
C LEU A 36 16.11 9.50 -4.05
N ALA A 37 15.02 9.30 -3.30
CA ALA A 37 14.50 7.99 -2.96
C ALA A 37 14.16 7.12 -4.19
N ASN A 38 13.93 7.75 -5.36
CA ASN A 38 13.66 7.07 -6.63
C ASN A 38 14.75 7.36 -7.68
N ALA A 39 15.93 7.82 -7.26
CA ALA A 39 16.97 8.24 -8.19
C ALA A 39 17.43 7.09 -9.08
N GLU A 40 17.68 7.40 -10.34
CA GLU A 40 18.40 6.51 -11.24
C GLU A 40 19.89 6.56 -10.88
N ILE A 41 20.50 5.40 -10.69
CA ILE A 41 21.90 5.26 -10.28
C ILE A 41 22.69 4.81 -11.51
N GLN A 42 23.68 5.61 -11.90
CA GLN A 42 24.60 5.29 -12.99
C GLN A 42 26.02 5.20 -12.45
N ARG A 43 26.75 4.14 -12.80
CA ARG A 43 28.11 3.90 -12.34
C ARG A 43 29.07 3.99 -13.53
N GLN A 44 30.13 4.77 -13.39
CA GLN A 44 31.18 4.91 -14.38
C GLN A 44 32.55 4.75 -13.72
N THR A 45 33.34 3.81 -14.21
CA THR A 45 34.72 3.61 -13.73
C THR A 45 35.68 4.46 -14.56
N GLN A 46 36.40 5.35 -13.90
CA GLN A 46 37.44 6.18 -14.51
C GLN A 46 38.75 5.97 -13.73
N GLY A 47 39.65 5.14 -14.26
CA GLY A 47 40.88 4.76 -13.57
C GLY A 47 40.60 4.03 -12.25
N ASP A 48 41.17 4.52 -11.15
CA ASP A 48 40.98 3.97 -9.79
C ASP A 48 39.76 4.59 -9.04
N THR A 49 38.91 5.34 -9.75
CA THR A 49 37.72 5.99 -9.20
C THR A 49 36.45 5.50 -9.85
N VAL A 50 35.48 5.08 -9.03
CA VAL A 50 34.11 4.76 -9.46
C VAL A 50 33.23 5.96 -9.17
N ARG A 51 32.78 6.62 -10.25
CA ARG A 51 31.85 7.75 -10.22
C ARG A 51 30.43 7.20 -10.22
N ILE A 52 29.68 7.46 -9.15
CA ILE A 52 28.28 7.04 -8.98
C ILE A 52 27.42 8.29 -9.11
N GLN A 53 26.62 8.38 -10.17
CA GLN A 53 25.73 9.50 -10.42
C GLN A 53 24.30 9.14 -10.02
N MET A 54 23.71 9.95 -9.13
CA MET A 54 22.30 9.83 -8.74
C MET A 54 21.49 10.94 -9.42
N LEU A 55 20.65 10.54 -10.37
CA LEU A 55 19.78 11.44 -11.12
C LEU A 55 18.38 11.43 -10.51
N LYS A 56 17.87 12.60 -10.13
CA LYS A 56 16.48 12.74 -9.66
C LYS A 56 15.52 12.23 -10.73
N ARG A 57 14.76 11.19 -10.41
CA ARG A 57 13.61 10.75 -11.21
C ARG A 57 12.34 11.11 -10.47
N ALA A 58 11.39 11.69 -11.19
CA ALA A 58 10.02 11.76 -10.72
C ALA A 58 9.53 10.32 -10.51
N GLY A 59 9.12 9.99 -9.29
CA GLY A 59 8.42 8.73 -9.04
C GLY A 59 7.13 8.71 -9.86
N THR A 60 6.69 7.53 -10.30
CA THR A 60 5.31 7.33 -10.71
C THR A 60 4.43 7.56 -9.49
N LYS A 61 3.59 8.59 -9.56
CA LYS A 61 2.55 8.83 -8.56
C LYS A 61 1.68 7.56 -8.51
N GLY A 62 1.26 7.13 -7.30
CA GLY A 62 0.34 6.00 -7.15
C GLY A 62 -0.82 6.10 -8.15
N SER A 63 -1.16 4.98 -8.79
CA SER A 63 -2.15 4.99 -9.87
C SER A 63 -3.56 4.88 -9.29
N VAL A 64 -4.34 5.95 -9.39
CA VAL A 64 -5.79 5.93 -9.12
C VAL A 64 -6.47 4.86 -9.97
N ALA A 65 -6.01 4.64 -11.21
CA ALA A 65 -6.58 3.63 -12.11
C ALA A 65 -6.45 2.21 -11.56
N ALA A 66 -5.33 1.87 -10.92
CA ALA A 66 -5.14 0.55 -10.31
C ALA A 66 -6.08 0.34 -9.11
N VAL A 67 -6.22 1.35 -8.24
CA VAL A 67 -7.16 1.30 -7.11
C VAL A 67 -8.61 1.19 -7.61
N CYS A 68 -8.99 1.99 -8.61
CA CYS A 68 -10.32 1.91 -9.21
C CYS A 68 -10.59 0.54 -9.85
N GLN A 69 -9.59 -0.06 -10.50
CA GLN A 69 -9.74 -1.37 -11.12
C GLN A 69 -9.99 -2.47 -10.08
N GLU A 70 -9.25 -2.47 -8.97
CA GLU A 70 -9.48 -3.40 -7.85
C GLU A 70 -10.86 -3.18 -7.21
N LEU A 71 -11.27 -1.93 -6.99
CA LEU A 71 -12.59 -1.61 -6.46
C LEU A 71 -13.73 -2.04 -7.40
N CYS A 72 -13.55 -1.92 -8.71
CA CYS A 72 -14.52 -2.40 -9.70
C CYS A 72 -14.55 -3.93 -9.81
N ALA A 73 -13.45 -4.61 -9.55
CA ALA A 73 -13.37 -6.08 -9.58
C ALA A 73 -13.89 -6.73 -8.30
N ALA A 74 -13.96 -5.99 -7.20
CA ALA A 74 -14.46 -6.48 -5.92
C ALA A 74 -15.94 -6.91 -6.03
N PRO A 75 -16.32 -8.12 -5.58
CA PRO A 75 -17.70 -8.56 -5.63
C PRO A 75 -18.58 -7.69 -4.71
N PRO A 76 -19.81 -7.38 -5.11
CA PRO A 76 -20.74 -6.67 -4.24
C PRO A 76 -21.07 -7.54 -3.03
N GLN A 77 -20.90 -6.99 -1.84
CA GLN A 77 -21.26 -7.66 -0.59
C GLN A 77 -22.11 -6.73 0.28
N LEU A 78 -23.04 -7.32 1.02
CA LEU A 78 -23.87 -6.63 2.00
C LEU A 78 -23.37 -6.97 3.40
N ASN A 79 -23.42 -5.99 4.30
CA ASN A 79 -23.08 -6.22 5.71
C ASN A 79 -23.93 -7.37 6.27
N PRO A 80 -23.32 -8.40 6.89
CA PRO A 80 -24.03 -9.59 7.36
C PRO A 80 -25.15 -9.27 8.36
N ALA A 81 -25.02 -8.20 9.15
CA ALA A 81 -26.07 -7.74 10.04
C ALA A 81 -27.32 -7.26 9.28
N LEU A 82 -27.13 -6.55 8.15
CA LEU A 82 -28.23 -6.11 7.29
C LEU A 82 -28.87 -7.29 6.55
N SER A 83 -28.06 -8.22 6.06
CA SER A 83 -28.55 -9.45 5.43
C SER A 83 -29.41 -10.28 6.40
N LEU A 84 -28.97 -10.45 7.63
CA LEU A 84 -29.73 -11.20 8.65
C LEU A 84 -30.99 -10.44 9.09
N ALA A 85 -30.91 -9.12 9.26
CA ALA A 85 -32.08 -8.31 9.59
C ALA A 85 -33.19 -8.46 8.54
N TRP A 86 -32.82 -8.48 7.25
CA TRP A 86 -33.76 -8.73 6.16
C TRP A 86 -34.38 -10.13 6.23
N GLN A 87 -33.58 -11.17 6.53
CA GLN A 87 -34.09 -12.53 6.71
C GLN A 87 -35.09 -12.62 7.88
N ILE A 88 -34.80 -11.97 9.01
CA ILE A 88 -35.70 -11.94 10.17
C ILE A 88 -37.02 -11.22 9.83
N GLU A 89 -36.97 -10.11 9.09
CA GLU A 89 -38.18 -9.42 8.62
C GLU A 89 -39.01 -10.32 7.68
N GLN A 90 -38.37 -11.10 6.81
CA GLN A 90 -39.08 -12.08 5.97
C GLN A 90 -39.78 -13.16 6.80
N LEU A 91 -39.12 -13.73 7.81
CA LEU A 91 -39.71 -14.73 8.71
C LEU A 91 -40.90 -14.15 9.49
N LYS A 92 -40.80 -12.89 9.93
CA LYS A 92 -41.88 -12.18 10.61
C LYS A 92 -43.10 -12.00 9.72
N LEU A 93 -42.91 -11.63 8.45
CA LEU A 93 -44.00 -11.49 7.47
C LEU A 93 -44.68 -12.84 7.17
N GLN A 94 -43.91 -13.92 7.17
CA GLN A 94 -44.41 -15.29 6.96
C GLN A 94 -45.13 -15.86 8.19
N LYS A 95 -45.09 -15.16 9.35
CA LYS A 95 -45.56 -15.63 10.66
C LYS A 95 -44.82 -16.87 11.18
N ASP A 96 -43.63 -17.15 10.64
CA ASP A 96 -42.77 -18.26 11.04
C ASP A 96 -41.74 -17.83 12.11
N LEU A 97 -41.95 -16.67 12.72
CA LEU A 97 -41.09 -16.12 13.76
C LEU A 97 -41.82 -16.14 15.11
N ASP A 98 -41.61 -17.21 15.87
CA ASP A 98 -42.03 -17.32 17.26
C ASP A 98 -40.86 -17.05 18.22
N ILE A 99 -41.15 -17.02 19.53
CA ILE A 99 -40.13 -16.75 20.56
C ILE A 99 -39.03 -17.83 20.56
N THR A 100 -39.40 -19.08 20.30
CA THR A 100 -38.45 -20.20 20.26
C THR A 100 -37.48 -20.06 19.09
N ALA A 101 -37.98 -19.71 17.91
CA ALA A 101 -37.17 -19.44 16.72
C ALA A 101 -36.28 -18.22 16.92
N LEU A 102 -36.76 -17.16 17.58
CA LEU A 102 -35.95 -15.99 17.93
C LEU A 102 -34.78 -16.35 18.87
N ILE A 103 -35.04 -17.14 19.90
CA ILE A 103 -33.99 -17.63 20.81
C ILE A 103 -32.97 -18.49 20.04
N ALA A 104 -33.43 -19.34 19.13
CA ALA A 104 -32.54 -20.16 18.29
C ALA A 104 -31.68 -19.33 17.33
N LEU A 105 -32.16 -18.15 16.91
CA LEU A 105 -31.43 -17.22 16.06
C LEU A 105 -30.40 -16.37 16.83
N GLN A 106 -30.49 -16.30 18.16
CA GLN A 106 -29.62 -15.45 18.98
C GLN A 106 -28.12 -15.59 18.68
N PRO A 107 -27.54 -16.81 18.54
CA PRO A 107 -26.13 -16.97 18.19
C PRO A 107 -25.79 -16.40 16.80
N GLN A 108 -26.71 -16.52 15.84
CA GLN A 108 -26.53 -15.99 14.49
C GLN A 108 -26.62 -14.46 14.49
N ILE A 109 -27.52 -13.88 15.30
CA ILE A 109 -27.66 -12.44 15.50
C ILE A 109 -26.35 -11.87 16.06
N GLU A 110 -25.82 -12.48 17.11
CA GLU A 110 -24.57 -12.04 17.74
C GLU A 110 -23.37 -12.16 16.78
N ALA A 111 -23.28 -13.25 16.02
CA ALA A 111 -22.25 -13.45 15.03
C ALA A 111 -22.33 -12.42 13.88
N ALA A 112 -23.54 -12.20 13.34
CA ALA A 112 -23.77 -11.24 12.27
C ALA A 112 -23.50 -9.80 12.73
N TYR A 113 -23.91 -9.44 13.94
CA TYR A 113 -23.63 -8.15 14.55
C TYR A 113 -22.13 -7.93 14.75
N THR A 114 -21.43 -8.89 15.36
CA THR A 114 -19.99 -8.82 15.62
C THR A 114 -19.20 -8.71 14.32
N ASN A 115 -19.55 -9.50 13.30
CA ASN A 115 -18.91 -9.43 12.00
C ASN A 115 -19.24 -8.11 11.27
N GLY A 116 -20.49 -7.63 11.38
CA GLY A 116 -20.91 -6.35 10.84
C GLY A 116 -20.14 -5.17 11.42
N GLN A 117 -19.88 -5.16 12.74
CA GLN A 117 -19.03 -4.15 13.38
C GLN A 117 -17.58 -4.22 12.87
N LYS A 118 -17.02 -5.42 12.72
CA LYS A 118 -15.66 -5.58 12.17
C LYS A 118 -15.56 -5.00 10.76
N TRP A 119 -16.59 -5.17 9.93
CA TRP A 119 -16.64 -4.57 8.59
C TRP A 119 -16.66 -3.06 8.65
N GLU A 120 -17.48 -2.47 9.52
CA GLU A 120 -17.57 -1.01 9.65
C GLU A 120 -16.23 -0.39 10.08
N VAL A 121 -15.56 -1.00 11.06
CA VAL A 121 -14.21 -0.59 11.50
C VAL A 121 -13.20 -0.73 10.36
N ALA A 122 -13.21 -1.86 9.64
CA ALA A 122 -12.30 -2.10 8.54
C ALA A 122 -12.50 -1.11 7.37
N ILE A 123 -13.76 -0.81 7.01
CA ILE A 123 -14.10 0.15 5.96
C ILE A 123 -13.67 1.56 6.38
N ALA A 124 -13.97 1.97 7.62
CA ALA A 124 -13.55 3.26 8.15
C ALA A 124 -12.02 3.40 8.13
N SER A 125 -11.29 2.37 8.57
CA SER A 125 -9.83 2.34 8.53
C SER A 125 -9.29 2.37 7.10
N ALA A 126 -9.89 1.62 6.17
CA ALA A 126 -9.47 1.60 4.77
C ALA A 126 -9.67 2.97 4.12
N ASN A 127 -10.83 3.61 4.32
CA ASN A 127 -11.09 4.97 3.84
C ASN A 127 -10.11 5.98 4.42
N LEU A 128 -9.85 5.90 5.73
CA LEU A 128 -8.86 6.76 6.38
C LEU A 128 -7.47 6.59 5.77
N ASN A 129 -7.06 5.35 5.53
CA ASN A 129 -5.77 5.02 4.93
C ASN A 129 -5.68 5.49 3.47
N LEU A 130 -6.76 5.38 2.70
CA LEU A 130 -6.82 5.92 1.34
C LEU A 130 -6.69 7.45 1.34
N CYS A 131 -7.36 8.15 2.26
CA CYS A 131 -7.26 9.60 2.40
C CYS A 131 -5.88 10.07 2.89
N ARG A 132 -5.21 9.26 3.71
CA ARG A 132 -3.89 9.58 4.30
C ARG A 132 -2.72 8.95 3.55
N ALA A 133 -2.98 8.21 2.48
CA ALA A 133 -1.96 7.50 1.73
C ALA A 133 -0.89 8.50 1.24
N PRO A 134 0.36 8.39 1.71
CA PRO A 134 1.43 9.22 1.19
C PRO A 134 1.69 8.83 -0.27
N ALA A 135 2.31 9.73 -1.03
CA ALA A 135 2.73 9.41 -2.39
C ALA A 135 3.65 8.18 -2.38
N THR A 136 3.19 7.07 -2.97
CA THR A 136 3.98 5.84 -3.02
C THR A 136 5.12 6.02 -4.03
N PRO A 137 6.38 5.73 -3.65
CA PRO A 137 7.49 5.65 -4.59
C PRO A 137 7.24 4.55 -5.63
N ALA A 138 7.70 4.78 -6.85
CA ALA A 138 7.53 3.86 -7.96
C ALA A 138 8.22 2.52 -7.70
N ARG A 139 7.59 1.40 -8.08
CA ARG A 139 8.36 0.16 -8.30
C ARG A 139 9.17 0.35 -9.58
N ILE A 140 10.49 0.25 -9.44
CA ILE A 140 11.41 0.18 -10.57
C ILE A 140 11.12 -1.12 -11.30
N THR A 141 10.37 -1.08 -12.39
CA THR A 141 10.31 -2.22 -13.31
C THR A 141 11.63 -2.24 -14.08
N PRO A 142 12.48 -3.26 -13.95
CA PRO A 142 13.67 -3.37 -14.79
C PRO A 142 13.19 -3.43 -16.24
N LYS A 143 13.74 -2.56 -17.09
CA LYS A 143 13.56 -2.70 -18.54
C LYS A 143 14.24 -4.02 -18.93
N LEU A 144 13.44 -4.98 -19.37
CA LEU A 144 13.96 -6.12 -20.14
C LEU A 144 14.53 -5.52 -21.44
N ILE A 145 15.85 -5.58 -21.57
CA ILE A 145 16.59 -5.28 -22.81
C ILE A 145 16.57 -6.56 -23.65
#